data_AF-A0A9P6TUB4-F1
#
_entry.id   AF-A0A9P6TUB4-F1
#
_cell.length_a   1.000
_cell.length_b   1.000
_cell.length_c   1.000
_cell.angle_alpha   90.00
_cell.angle_beta   90.00
_cell.angle_gamma   90.00
#
_symmetry.space_group_name_H-M   'P 1'
#
loop_
_entity.id
_entity.type
_entity.pdbx_description
1 polymer ?
#
loop_
_entity_poly.entity_id
_entity_poly.type
_entity_poly.pdbx_seq_one_letter_code
_entity_poly.pdbx_strand_id
1 'polypeptide(L)'
;MNYNSYGTIDLKMEQDFWNDVIERTTNNLIDISSTIADPLQTQDIQERVEKYRELLDQLTVKSPPKDVLHNNSSPIEILLGAEPNEGIDLDWLYQSMDEIQNALDHVEVEHVGDIVVNLTLNEKPSAIRAY
;
A
#
# COMPACT_ATOMS: atom_id res chain seq x y z
N MET A 1 -22.25 -52.46 -19.90
CA MET A 1 -21.07 -51.63 -19.59
C MET A 1 -21.42 -50.21 -19.93
N ASN A 2 -21.46 -49.34 -18.92
CA ASN A 2 -21.90 -47.95 -19.08
C ASN A 2 -20.67 -47.14 -19.52
N TYR A 3 -20.62 -46.78 -20.79
CA TYR A 3 -19.65 -45.80 -21.27
C TYR A 3 -20.07 -44.44 -20.74
N ASN A 4 -19.51 -44.05 -19.60
CA ASN A 4 -19.57 -42.67 -19.15
C ASN A 4 -18.94 -41.81 -20.24
N SER A 5 -19.77 -40.98 -20.86
CA SER A 5 -19.39 -39.89 -21.74
C SER A 5 -18.39 -39.01 -21.03
N TYR A 6 -17.10 -39.24 -21.27
CA TYR A 6 -16.08 -38.25 -20.99
C TYR A 6 -16.33 -37.13 -21.99
N GLY A 7 -17.00 -36.07 -21.51
CA GLY A 7 -17.20 -34.85 -22.27
C GLY A 7 -15.86 -34.45 -22.88
N THR A 8 -15.85 -34.30 -24.20
CA THR A 8 -14.71 -33.80 -24.95
C THR A 8 -14.27 -32.48 -24.32
N ILE A 9 -13.18 -32.51 -23.56
CA ILE A 9 -12.51 -31.30 -23.11
C ILE A 9 -12.14 -30.57 -24.40
N ASP A 10 -12.70 -29.37 -24.57
CA ASP A 10 -12.37 -28.51 -25.69
C ASP A 10 -10.91 -28.10 -25.53
N LEU A 11 -10.03 -28.74 -26.30
CA LEU A 11 -8.58 -28.53 -26.30
C LEU A 11 -8.23 -27.03 -26.46
N LYS A 12 -9.08 -26.26 -27.13
CA LYS A 12 -8.89 -24.81 -27.27
C LYS A 12 -9.14 -24.09 -25.95
N MET A 13 -10.21 -24.45 -25.24
CA MET A 13 -10.55 -23.86 -23.94
C MET A 13 -9.48 -24.17 -22.89
N GLU A 14 -8.93 -25.39 -22.90
CA GLU A 14 -7.81 -25.76 -22.03
C GLU A 14 -6.53 -24.99 -22.37
N GLN A 15 -6.24 -24.80 -23.66
CA GLN A 15 -5.08 -24.02 -24.09
C GLN A 15 -5.19 -22.54 -23.69
N ASP A 16 -6.37 -21.94 -23.85
CA ASP A 16 -6.63 -20.56 -23.43
C ASP A 16 -6.49 -20.40 -21.91
N PHE A 17 -6.96 -21.40 -21.13
CA PHE A 17 -6.76 -21.42 -19.68
C PHE A 17 -5.28 -21.46 -19.30
N TRP A 18 -4.47 -22.32 -19.93
CA TRP A 18 -3.04 -22.39 -19.65
C TRP A 18 -2.30 -21.11 -20.05
N ASN A 19 -2.71 -20.47 -21.15
CA ASN A 19 -2.16 -19.17 -21.57
C ASN A 19 -2.42 -18.09 -20.51
N ASP A 20 -3.66 -17.99 -19.99
CA ASP A 20 -4.01 -17.03 -18.93
C ASP A 20 -3.23 -17.28 -17.64
N VAL A 21 -3.09 -18.55 -17.24
CA VAL A 21 -2.30 -18.93 -16.06
C VAL A 21 -0.84 -18.52 -16.22
N ILE A 22 -0.25 -18.74 -17.39
CA ILE A 22 1.14 -18.36 -17.68
C ILE A 22 1.29 -16.85 -17.69
N GLU A 23 0.39 -16.11 -18.34
CA GLU A 23 0.41 -14.65 -18.40
C GLU A 23 0.32 -14.05 -16.99
N ARG A 24 -0.66 -14.49 -16.19
CA ARG A 24 -0.83 -14.03 -14.81
C ARG A 24 0.37 -14.36 -13.93
N THR A 25 0.94 -15.56 -14.11
CA THR A 25 2.13 -15.97 -13.34
C THR A 25 3.35 -15.14 -13.74
N THR A 26 3.54 -14.87 -15.03
CA THR A 26 4.65 -14.07 -15.56
C THR A 26 4.56 -12.62 -15.08
N ASN A 27 3.36 -12.02 -15.11
CA ASN A 27 3.13 -10.64 -14.67
C ASN A 27 3.27 -10.48 -13.13
N ASN A 28 3.02 -11.54 -12.37
CA ASN A 28 3.15 -11.52 -10.91
C ASN A 28 4.53 -11.93 -10.40
N LEU A 29 5.41 -12.45 -11.28
CA LEU A 29 6.73 -12.87 -10.89
C LEU A 29 7.63 -11.63 -10.72
N ILE A 30 8.14 -11.45 -9.50
CA ILE A 30 9.06 -10.37 -9.19
C ILE A 30 10.48 -10.82 -9.59
N ASP A 31 11.03 -10.20 -10.63
CA ASP A 31 12.41 -10.42 -11.04
C ASP A 31 13.39 -9.70 -10.08
N ILE A 32 14.01 -10.47 -9.21
CA ILE A 32 15.00 -10.00 -8.22
C ILE A 32 16.39 -9.76 -8.82
N SER A 33 16.62 -10.11 -10.09
CA SER A 33 17.91 -9.86 -10.78
C SER A 33 18.09 -8.41 -11.23
N SER A 34 17.01 -7.62 -11.16
CA SER A 34 16.90 -6.23 -11.62
C SER A 34 17.62 -5.17 -10.77
N THR A 35 18.56 -5.54 -9.89
CA THR A 35 19.42 -4.57 -9.18
C THR A 35 20.18 -3.64 -10.12
N ILE A 36 20.24 -3.96 -11.41
CA ILE A 36 20.66 -3.10 -12.51
C ILE A 36 19.64 -3.27 -13.65
N ALA A 37 18.44 -2.71 -13.50
CA ALA A 37 17.58 -2.52 -14.67
C ALA A 37 18.38 -1.67 -15.67
N ASP A 38 18.56 -2.17 -16.89
CA ASP A 38 19.25 -1.43 -17.95
C ASP A 38 18.51 -0.09 -18.12
N PRO A 39 19.16 1.06 -17.88
CA PRO A 39 18.49 2.34 -17.92
C PRO A 39 17.84 2.51 -19.28
N LEU A 40 16.61 3.04 -19.28
CA LEU A 40 15.90 3.35 -20.51
C LEU A 40 16.83 4.16 -21.43
N GLN A 41 16.95 3.76 -22.69
CA GLN A 41 17.87 4.42 -23.61
C GLN A 41 17.50 5.90 -23.73
N THR A 42 18.51 6.78 -23.82
CA THR A 42 18.28 8.23 -23.92
C THR A 42 17.33 8.59 -25.07
N GLN A 43 17.37 7.83 -26.16
CA GLN A 43 16.46 8.00 -27.29
C GLN A 43 15.00 7.73 -26.89
N ASP A 44 14.72 6.61 -26.22
CA ASP A 44 13.37 6.25 -25.75
C ASP A 44 12.81 7.29 -24.79
N ILE A 45 13.67 7.85 -23.92
CA ILE A 45 13.30 8.93 -23.01
C ILE A 45 12.86 10.15 -23.83
N GLN A 46 13.66 10.55 -24.81
CA GLN A 46 13.39 11.73 -25.63
C GLN A 46 12.08 11.57 -26.43
N GLU A 47 11.87 10.41 -27.03
CA GLU A 47 10.65 10.08 -27.78
C GLU A 47 9.40 10.11 -26.87
N ARG A 48 9.51 9.57 -25.64
CA ARG A 48 8.41 9.63 -24.66
C ARG A 48 8.12 11.04 -24.19
N VAL A 49 9.15 11.86 -23.96
CA VAL A 49 8.99 13.26 -23.55
C VAL A 49 8.24 14.05 -24.62
N GLU A 50 8.62 13.90 -25.89
CA GLU A 50 7.96 14.59 -26.99
C GLU A 50 6.49 14.18 -27.10
N LYS A 51 6.23 12.87 -27.03
CA LYS A 51 4.86 12.33 -27.05
C LYS A 51 4.00 12.85 -25.91
N TYR A 52 4.55 12.93 -24.70
CA TYR A 52 3.80 13.45 -23.55
C TYR A 52 3.54 14.95 -23.65
N ARG A 53 4.46 15.74 -24.21
CA ARG A 53 4.20 17.16 -24.50
C ARG A 53 3.06 17.33 -25.48
N GLU A 54 3.08 16.58 -26.58
CA GLU A 54 2.01 16.65 -27.59
C GLU A 54 0.64 16.31 -26.97
N LEU A 55 0.57 15.28 -26.12
CA LEU A 55 -0.65 14.91 -25.41
C LEU A 55 -1.08 15.98 -24.39
N LEU A 56 -0.13 16.62 -23.69
CA LEU A 56 -0.41 17.68 -22.74
C LEU A 56 -0.95 18.94 -23.43
N ASP A 57 -0.41 19.29 -24.60
CA ASP A 57 -0.87 20.44 -25.38
C ASP A 57 -2.28 20.22 -25.94
N GLN A 58 -2.64 18.96 -26.23
CA GLN A 58 -4.01 18.58 -26.60
C GLN A 58 -4.98 18.63 -25.40
N LEU A 59 -4.47 18.40 -24.19
CA LEU A 59 -5.22 18.53 -22.94
C LEU A 59 -5.32 20.02 -22.57
N THR A 60 -6.26 20.73 -23.19
CA THR A 60 -6.65 22.07 -22.73
C THR A 60 -7.15 21.99 -21.29
N VAL A 61 -6.27 22.26 -20.32
CA VAL A 61 -6.62 22.39 -18.90
C VAL A 61 -7.43 23.68 -18.72
N LYS A 62 -8.72 23.61 -19.05
CA LYS A 62 -9.72 24.60 -18.61
C LYS A 62 -10.09 24.33 -17.16
N SER A 63 -9.13 24.49 -16.26
CA SER A 63 -9.48 24.83 -14.88
C SER A 63 -8.94 26.22 -14.63
N PRO A 64 -9.78 27.26 -14.57
CA PRO A 64 -9.32 28.50 -13.94
C PRO A 64 -8.81 28.16 -12.53
N PRO A 65 -7.81 28.90 -12.01
CA PRO A 65 -7.48 28.81 -10.59
C PRO A 65 -8.77 29.01 -9.81
N LYS A 66 -9.08 28.09 -8.88
CA LYS A 66 -10.18 28.30 -7.95
C LYS A 66 -9.85 29.55 -7.14
N ASP A 67 -10.57 30.63 -7.40
CA ASP A 67 -10.51 31.80 -6.55
C ASP A 67 -10.85 31.36 -5.12
N VAL A 68 -9.92 31.62 -4.21
CA VAL A 68 -10.18 31.48 -2.78
C VAL A 68 -11.36 32.40 -2.48
N LEU A 69 -12.43 31.84 -1.89
CA LEU A 69 -13.67 32.54 -1.52
C LEU A 69 -13.31 33.92 -0.94
N HIS A 70 -13.44 34.97 -1.74
CA HIS A 70 -13.38 36.34 -1.24
C HIS A 70 -14.72 36.57 -0.55
N ASN A 71 -14.75 36.31 0.76
CA ASN A 71 -15.86 36.75 1.58
C ASN A 71 -15.81 38.29 1.56
N ASN A 72 -16.85 38.93 1.02
CA ASN A 72 -16.93 40.39 0.81
C ASN A 72 -17.00 41.20 2.12
N SER A 73 -16.75 40.57 3.26
CA SER A 73 -16.75 41.18 4.58
C SER A 73 -15.31 41.48 4.97
N SER A 74 -15.05 42.68 5.48
CA SER A 74 -13.75 43.01 6.05
C SER A 74 -13.36 41.91 7.06
N PRO A 75 -12.13 41.35 7.01
CA PRO A 75 -11.70 40.32 7.95
C PRO A 75 -11.94 40.71 9.42
N ILE A 76 -11.88 42.02 9.70
CA ILE A 76 -12.13 42.60 11.01
C ILE A 76 -13.62 42.53 11.38
N GLU A 77 -14.54 42.75 10.44
CA GLU A 77 -15.99 42.66 10.70
C GLU A 77 -16.44 41.22 10.97
N ILE A 78 -15.84 40.24 10.28
CA ILE A 78 -16.07 38.82 10.54
C ILE A 78 -15.62 38.46 11.97
N LEU A 79 -14.45 38.95 12.39
CA LEU A 79 -13.92 38.67 13.74
C LEU A 79 -14.68 39.41 14.84
N LEU A 80 -15.22 40.60 14.56
CA LEU A 80 -16.02 41.39 15.52
C LEU A 80 -17.46 40.87 15.65
N GLY A 81 -18.01 40.29 14.58
CA GLY A 81 -19.35 39.67 14.58
C GLY A 81 -19.34 38.17 14.89
N ALA A 82 -18.16 37.55 14.95
CA ALA A 82 -18.03 36.16 15.39
C ALA A 82 -18.32 36.10 16.89
N GLU A 83 -19.45 35.49 17.24
CA GLU A 83 -19.68 35.08 18.62
C GLU A 83 -18.59 34.06 19.00
N PRO A 84 -18.04 34.13 20.23
CA PRO A 84 -17.17 33.07 20.74
C PRO A 84 -17.85 31.74 20.49
N ASN A 85 -17.07 30.73 20.10
CA ASN A 85 -17.63 29.43 19.73
C ASN A 85 -18.19 28.73 20.99
N GLU A 86 -19.41 29.10 21.39
CA GLU A 86 -20.13 28.55 22.55
C GLU A 86 -20.56 27.09 22.34
N GLY A 87 -20.45 26.59 21.10
CA GLY A 87 -20.91 25.26 20.70
C GLY A 87 -19.90 24.14 20.87
N ILE A 88 -18.64 24.44 21.20
CA ILE A 88 -17.67 23.40 21.58
C ILE A 88 -17.61 23.37 23.10
N ASP A 89 -18.18 22.32 23.66
CA ASP A 89 -17.96 21.96 25.06
C ASP A 89 -16.46 21.68 25.24
N LEU A 90 -15.73 22.71 25.68
CA LEU A 90 -14.29 22.67 25.91
C LEU A 90 -13.93 21.54 26.88
N ASP A 91 -14.81 21.27 27.85
CA ASP A 91 -14.60 20.21 28.83
C ASP A 91 -14.67 18.83 28.15
N TRP A 92 -15.64 18.62 27.25
CA TRP A 92 -15.70 17.41 26.42
C TRP A 92 -14.47 17.25 25.53
N LEU A 93 -13.96 18.34 24.95
CA LEU A 93 -12.77 18.30 24.10
C LEU A 93 -11.54 17.88 24.90
N TYR A 94 -11.31 18.48 26.07
CA TYR A 94 -10.18 18.12 26.92
C TYR A 94 -10.30 16.70 27.46
N GLN A 95 -11.51 16.28 27.87
CA GLN A 95 -11.75 14.89 28.26
C GLN A 95 -11.45 13.92 27.12
N SER A 96 -11.89 14.22 25.90
CA SER A 96 -11.64 13.37 24.74
C SER A 96 -10.14 13.28 24.41
N MET A 97 -9.39 14.38 24.57
CA MET A 97 -7.94 14.38 24.40
C MET A 97 -7.23 13.51 25.44
N ASP A 98 -7.64 13.60 26.70
CA ASP A 98 -7.10 12.76 27.78
C ASP A 98 -7.43 11.28 27.57
N GLU A 99 -8.64 10.95 27.13
CA GLU A 99 -9.04 9.57 26.80
C GLU A 99 -8.20 9.00 25.64
N ILE A 100 -7.95 9.79 24.59
CA ILE A 100 -7.08 9.38 23.47
C ILE A 100 -5.65 9.16 23.96
N GLN A 101 -5.12 10.06 24.78
CA GLN A 101 -3.77 9.93 25.31
C GLN A 101 -3.64 8.66 26.17
N ASN A 102 -4.59 8.43 27.07
CA ASN A 102 -4.63 7.22 27.89
C ASN A 102 -4.73 5.96 27.01
N ALA A 103 -5.54 5.96 25.95
CA ALA A 103 -5.67 4.83 25.04
C ALA A 103 -4.36 4.52 24.29
N LEU A 104 -3.58 5.54 23.92
CA LEU A 104 -2.28 5.36 23.28
C LEU A 104 -1.26 4.72 24.22
N ASP A 105 -1.31 5.04 25.51
CA ASP A 105 -0.42 4.45 26.52
C ASP A 105 -0.67 2.94 26.73
N HIS A 106 -1.85 2.44 26.35
CA HIS A 106 -2.18 1.00 26.42
C HIS A 106 -1.78 0.22 25.16
N VAL A 107 -1.18 0.86 24.15
CA VAL A 107 -0.66 0.18 22.96
C VAL A 107 0.73 -0.37 23.29
N GLU A 108 0.76 -1.45 24.06
CA GLU A 108 1.99 -2.17 24.42
C GLU A 108 1.89 -3.68 24.17
N VAL A 109 3.04 -4.33 23.99
CA VAL A 109 3.11 -5.78 23.80
C VAL A 109 3.24 -6.45 25.16
N GLU A 110 2.20 -7.17 25.59
CA GLU A 110 2.24 -7.94 26.83
C GLU A 110 3.19 -9.15 26.71
N HIS A 111 4.00 -9.37 27.76
CA HIS A 111 4.91 -10.49 27.82
C HIS A 111 4.17 -11.79 28.16
N VAL A 112 4.02 -12.68 27.16
CA VAL A 112 3.40 -14.01 27.32
C VAL A 112 4.40 -15.17 27.44
N GLY A 113 5.70 -14.90 27.30
CA GLY A 113 6.77 -15.89 27.38
C GLY A 113 8.02 -15.49 26.60
N ASP A 114 9.07 -16.30 26.69
CA ASP A 114 10.35 -16.03 26.05
C ASP A 114 10.25 -16.23 24.53
N ILE A 115 10.54 -15.16 23.76
CA ILE A 115 10.66 -15.23 22.28
C ILE A 115 11.92 -16.01 21.88
N VAL A 116 12.96 -15.96 22.72
CA VAL A 116 14.26 -16.58 22.46
C VAL A 116 14.56 -17.60 23.54
N VAL A 117 14.67 -18.86 23.14
CA VAL A 117 15.11 -19.95 24.02
C VAL A 117 16.53 -20.33 23.64
N ASN A 118 17.46 -20.21 24.59
CA ASN A 118 18.84 -20.62 24.39
C ASN A 118 18.97 -22.15 24.58
N LEU A 119 19.28 -22.87 23.51
CA LEU A 119 19.58 -24.29 23.57
C LEU A 119 21.00 -24.49 24.12
N THR A 120 21.11 -24.92 25.37
CA THR A 120 22.36 -25.46 25.88
C THR A 120 22.44 -26.94 25.51
N LEU A 121 23.30 -27.27 24.54
CA LEU A 121 23.70 -28.65 24.31
C LEU A 121 24.43 -29.15 25.56
N ASN A 122 23.75 -29.98 26.35
CA ASN A 122 24.41 -30.79 27.37
C ASN A 122 25.29 -31.82 26.65
N GLU A 123 26.49 -31.42 26.22
CA GLU A 123 27.54 -32.33 25.80
C GLU A 123 28.00 -33.13 27.01
N LYS A 124 27.33 -34.26 27.29
CA LYS A 124 27.95 -35.35 28.05
C LYS A 124 28.94 -36.04 27.10
N PRO A 125 30.26 -36.01 27.37
CA PRO A 125 31.22 -36.74 26.56
C PRO A 125 31.10 -38.22 26.90
N SER A 126 30.21 -38.91 26.19
CA SER A 126 30.08 -40.37 26.30
C SER A 126 31.05 -40.99 25.31
N ALA A 127 32.13 -41.53 25.86
CA ALA A 127 33.28 -42.07 25.15
C ALA A 127 32.91 -43.00 23.99
N ILE A 128 33.48 -42.72 22.82
CA ILE A 128 33.56 -43.67 21.70
C ILE A 128 34.44 -44.84 22.17
N ARG A 129 33.84 -46.01 22.42
CA ARG A 129 34.59 -47.28 22.45
C ARG A 129 34.53 -47.90 21.06
N ALA A 130 35.69 -47.91 20.41
CA ALA A 130 35.94 -48.74 19.25
C ALA A 130 35.91 -50.23 19.64
N TYR A 131 35.19 -51.02 18.86
CA TYR A 131 35.46 -52.43 18.59
C TYR A 131 35.28 -52.66 17.10
#